data_AF-A0A534AJA3-F1
#
_entry.id   AF-A0A534AJA3-F1
#
_cell.length_a   1.000
_cell.length_b   1.000
_cell.length_c   1.000
_cell.angle_alpha   90.00
_cell.angle_beta   90.00
_cell.angle_gamma   90.00
#
_symmetry.space_group_name_H-M   'P 1'
#
loop_
_entity.id
_entity.type
_entity.pdbx_description
1 polymer ?
#
loop_
_entity_poly.entity_id
_entity_poly.type
_entity_poly.pdbx_seq_one_letter_code
_entity_poly.pdbx_strand_id
1 'polypeptide(L)'
;MTDPPRLRRHAPFPTLILATVPSVLGLNVAAADELKPFEASYAWIWHGMTVATSTLKLEKTGDTWTYSSHSEPRGVGKVFPERPTQRSVLRVTDAGTQPLSYEA
;
A
#
# COMPACT_ATOMS: atom_id res chain seq x y z
N MET A 1 72.47 38.59 6.40
CA MET A 1 72.77 38.82 4.96
C MET A 1 72.50 37.49 4.30
N THR A 2 71.39 37.24 3.61
CA THR A 2 70.69 38.07 2.62
C THR A 2 69.25 37.54 2.48
N ASP A 3 68.26 38.43 2.50
CA ASP A 3 66.87 38.17 2.14
C ASP A 3 66.70 38.37 0.62
N PRO A 4 65.92 37.54 -0.10
CA PRO A 4 65.30 37.96 -1.35
C PRO A 4 63.76 37.77 -1.36
N PRO A 5 63.06 38.50 -2.26
CA PRO A 5 61.79 39.14 -1.94
C PRO A 5 60.55 38.31 -2.25
N ARG A 6 59.46 38.72 -1.60
CA ARG A 6 58.10 38.20 -1.69
C ARG A 6 57.50 38.35 -3.08
N LEU A 7 56.85 37.29 -3.56
CA LEU A 7 55.80 37.39 -4.57
C LEU A 7 54.45 37.05 -3.93
N ARG A 8 53.72 38.13 -3.60
CA ARG A 8 52.27 38.16 -3.41
C ARG A 8 51.58 37.49 -4.59
N ARG A 9 50.62 36.60 -4.32
CA ARG A 9 49.33 36.61 -5.03
C ARG A 9 48.24 36.17 -4.07
N HIS A 10 47.47 37.16 -3.62
CA HIS A 10 46.14 36.95 -3.10
C HIS A 10 45.27 36.39 -4.23
N ALA A 11 44.62 35.26 -3.99
CA ALA A 11 43.38 34.92 -4.66
C ALA A 11 42.28 34.95 -3.58
N PRO A 12 41.25 35.79 -3.70
CA PRO A 12 40.11 35.75 -2.79
C PRO A 12 39.32 34.48 -3.07
N PHE A 13 39.20 33.61 -2.08
CA PHE A 13 38.20 32.54 -2.06
C PHE A 13 36.81 33.19 -2.16
N PRO A 14 36.00 32.90 -3.20
CA PRO A 14 34.63 33.38 -3.19
C PRO A 14 33.85 32.49 -2.21
N THR A 15 33.40 33.09 -1.11
CA THR A 15 32.43 32.51 -0.19
C THR A 15 31.16 32.16 -0.96
N LEU A 16 30.97 30.88 -1.25
CA LEU A 16 29.73 30.36 -1.83
C LEU A 16 28.66 30.37 -0.72
N ILE A 17 27.81 31.41 -0.69
CA ILE A 17 26.63 31.43 0.17
C ILE A 17 25.62 30.44 -0.43
N LEU A 18 25.54 29.25 0.16
CA LEU A 18 24.59 28.22 -0.18
C LEU A 18 23.21 28.63 0.36
N ALA A 19 22.36 29.20 -0.50
CA ALA A 19 20.97 29.47 -0.18
C ALA A 19 20.21 28.13 -0.06
N THR A 20 19.93 27.71 1.16
CA THR A 20 19.01 26.61 1.45
C THR A 20 17.59 27.02 1.07
N VAL A 21 17.14 26.59 -0.11
CA VAL A 21 15.73 26.63 -0.49
C VAL A 21 15.01 25.57 0.35
N PRO A 22 14.02 25.93 1.19
CA PRO A 22 13.20 24.93 1.86
C PRO A 22 12.31 24.29 0.78
N SER A 23 12.69 23.09 0.34
CA SER A 23 11.81 22.24 -0.45
C SER A 23 10.62 21.85 0.41
N VAL A 24 9.54 22.62 0.32
CA VAL A 24 8.23 22.21 0.82
C VAL A 24 7.80 21.03 -0.04
N LEU A 25 8.15 19.82 0.39
CA LEU A 25 7.58 18.59 -0.14
C LEU A 25 6.09 18.64 0.19
N GLY A 26 5.30 19.12 -0.78
CA GLY A 26 3.85 19.03 -0.73
C GLY A 26 3.48 17.57 -0.60
N LEU A 27 3.08 17.17 0.61
CA LEU A 27 2.37 15.93 0.86
C LEU A 27 1.05 16.03 0.10
N ASN A 28 1.05 15.52 -1.14
CA ASN A 28 -0.19 15.19 -1.83
C ASN A 28 -0.77 14.00 -1.07
N VAL A 29 -1.60 14.28 -0.06
CA VAL A 29 -2.53 13.28 0.45
C VAL A 29 -3.51 13.05 -0.69
N ALA A 30 -3.23 12.02 -1.50
CA ALA A 30 -4.21 11.53 -2.45
C ALA A 30 -5.48 11.24 -1.64
N ALA A 31 -6.56 11.96 -1.94
CA ALA A 31 -7.85 11.65 -1.36
C ALA A 31 -8.14 10.20 -1.72
N ALA A 32 -8.08 9.31 -0.72
CA ALA A 32 -8.42 7.92 -0.93
C ALA A 32 -9.88 7.90 -1.40
N ASP A 33 -10.12 7.30 -2.56
CA ASP A 33 -11.48 7.08 -3.03
C ASP A 33 -12.30 6.48 -1.89
N GLU A 34 -13.48 7.05 -1.65
CA GLU A 34 -14.36 6.58 -0.58
C GLU A 34 -14.61 5.08 -0.77
N LEU A 35 -14.37 4.31 0.30
CA LEU A 35 -14.59 2.87 0.26
C LEU A 35 -16.07 2.60 -0.01
N LYS A 36 -16.35 1.77 -1.02
CA LYS A 36 -17.71 1.43 -1.44
C LYS A 36 -17.93 -0.08 -1.31
N PRO A 37 -19.18 -0.51 -1.02
CA PRO A 37 -19.54 -1.90 -1.10
C PRO A 37 -19.27 -2.47 -2.50
N PHE A 38 -18.84 -3.72 -2.56
CA PHE A 38 -18.65 -4.42 -3.82
C PHE A 38 -18.86 -5.92 -3.67
N GLU A 39 -19.07 -6.58 -4.80
CA GLU A 39 -18.97 -8.02 -4.95
C GLU A 39 -18.17 -8.31 -6.21
N ALA A 40 -17.21 -9.23 -6.11
CA ALA A 40 -16.34 -9.59 -7.22
C ALA A 40 -16.04 -11.08 -7.20
N SER A 41 -15.96 -11.70 -8.38
CA SER A 41 -15.62 -13.11 -8.53
C SER A 41 -14.36 -13.29 -9.37
N TYR A 42 -13.46 -14.17 -8.91
CA TYR A 42 -12.18 -14.45 -9.54
C TYR A 42 -12.00 -15.95 -9.75
N ALA A 43 -11.53 -16.33 -10.94
CA ALA A 43 -11.14 -17.70 -11.25
C ALA A 43 -9.70 -17.96 -10.80
N TRP A 44 -9.49 -19.07 -10.10
CA TRP A 44 -8.18 -19.61 -9.80
C TRP A 44 -7.76 -20.54 -10.92
N ILE A 45 -6.69 -20.18 -11.63
CA ILE A 45 -6.19 -20.96 -12.75
C ILE A 45 -4.91 -21.69 -12.34
N TRP A 46 -4.88 -23.01 -12.52
CA TRP A 46 -3.70 -23.85 -12.34
C TRP A 46 -3.46 -24.68 -13.60
N HIS A 47 -2.29 -24.56 -14.20
CA HIS A 47 -1.95 -25.18 -15.50
C HIS A 47 -3.04 -25.02 -16.59
N GLY A 48 -3.62 -23.82 -16.70
CA GLY A 48 -4.65 -23.52 -17.70
C GLY A 48 -6.05 -24.05 -17.36
N MET A 49 -6.22 -24.69 -16.20
CA MET A 49 -7.51 -25.18 -15.71
C MET A 49 -8.03 -24.31 -14.58
N THR A 50 -9.33 -23.97 -14.61
CA THR A 50 -9.99 -23.36 -13.45
C THR A 50 -10.12 -24.40 -12.34
N VAL A 51 -9.46 -24.15 -11.21
CA VAL A 51 -9.47 -25.03 -10.03
C VAL A 51 -10.34 -24.50 -8.90
N ALA A 52 -10.72 -23.23 -8.92
CA ALA A 52 -11.73 -22.66 -8.02
C ALA A 52 -12.29 -21.36 -8.58
N THR A 53 -13.44 -20.93 -8.07
CA THR A 53 -13.91 -19.55 -8.20
C THR A 53 -14.06 -18.97 -6.80
N SER A 54 -13.40 -17.85 -6.52
CA SER A 54 -13.60 -17.11 -5.28
C SER A 54 -14.55 -15.95 -5.50
N THR A 55 -15.54 -15.82 -4.64
CA THR A 55 -16.38 -14.62 -4.55
C THR A 55 -15.98 -13.85 -3.30
N LEU A 56 -15.69 -12.58 -3.49
CA LEU A 56 -15.30 -11.62 -2.46
C LEU A 56 -16.41 -10.59 -2.35
N LYS A 57 -16.79 -10.26 -1.12
CA LYS A 57 -17.83 -9.29 -0.85
C LYS A 57 -17.34 -8.32 0.21
N LEU A 58 -17.60 -7.04 0.00
CA LEU A 58 -17.40 -5.99 0.98
C LEU A 58 -18.73 -5.29 1.21
N GLU A 59 -19.16 -5.26 2.46
CA GLU A 59 -20.44 -4.68 2.86
C GLU A 59 -20.23 -3.69 4.00
N LYS A 60 -21.01 -2.59 4.00
CA LYS A 60 -21.03 -1.64 5.10
C LYS A 60 -22.18 -1.98 6.05
N THR A 61 -21.89 -2.09 7.34
CA THR A 61 -22.87 -2.35 8.40
C THR A 61 -22.65 -1.33 9.52
N GLY A 62 -23.44 -0.26 9.51
CA GLY A 62 -23.24 0.89 10.39
C GLY A 62 -21.85 1.52 10.16
N ASP A 63 -21.06 1.60 11.22
CA ASP A 63 -19.69 2.13 11.21
C ASP A 63 -18.61 1.07 10.94
N THR A 64 -19.03 -0.14 10.59
CA THR A 64 -18.12 -1.25 10.30
C THR A 64 -18.28 -1.73 8.87
N TRP A 65 -17.24 -2.38 8.39
CA TRP A 65 -17.19 -3.06 7.11
C TRP A 65 -17.02 -4.55 7.38
N THR A 66 -17.80 -5.36 6.67
CA THR A 66 -17.62 -6.81 6.65
C THR A 66 -17.04 -7.19 5.30
N TYR A 67 -15.82 -7.71 5.31
CA TYR A 67 -15.26 -8.44 4.18
C TYR A 67 -15.57 -9.92 4.35
N SER A 68 -16.10 -10.56 3.31
CA SER A 68 -16.26 -12.00 3.26
C SER A 68 -15.69 -12.57 1.97
N SER A 69 -15.14 -13.77 2.03
CA SER A 69 -14.69 -14.50 0.86
C SER A 69 -15.03 -15.97 0.96
N HIS A 70 -15.65 -16.50 -0.08
CA HIS A 70 -15.93 -17.91 -0.22
C HIS A 70 -15.31 -18.44 -1.52
N SER A 71 -14.80 -19.66 -1.51
CA SER A 71 -14.17 -20.25 -2.69
C SER A 71 -14.81 -21.59 -3.02
N GLU A 72 -15.37 -21.68 -4.21
CA GLU A 72 -15.98 -22.89 -4.73
C GLU A 72 -14.94 -23.68 -5.56
N PRO A 73 -14.50 -24.87 -5.13
CA PRO A 73 -13.57 -25.67 -5.89
C PRO A 73 -14.17 -26.22 -7.18
N ARG A 74 -13.36 -26.28 -8.24
CA ARG A 74 -13.72 -26.74 -9.59
C ARG A 74 -12.74 -27.84 -10.03
N GLY A 75 -13.24 -28.86 -10.74
CA GLY A 75 -12.42 -29.96 -11.27
C GLY A 75 -11.49 -30.58 -10.22
N VAL A 76 -10.18 -30.59 -10.50
CA VAL A 76 -9.14 -31.08 -9.60
C VAL A 76 -9.06 -30.31 -8.28
N GLY A 77 -9.57 -29.08 -8.21
CA GLY A 77 -9.63 -28.32 -6.95
C GLY A 77 -10.48 -28.99 -5.86
N LYS A 78 -11.40 -29.90 -6.23
CA LYS A 78 -12.26 -30.64 -5.29
C LYS A 78 -11.52 -31.69 -4.46
N VAL A 79 -10.28 -32.03 -4.81
CA VAL A 79 -9.48 -33.01 -4.05
C VAL A 79 -8.78 -32.41 -2.83
N PHE A 80 -8.78 -31.08 -2.72
CA PHE A 80 -8.25 -30.35 -1.58
C PHE A 80 -9.36 -30.12 -0.55
N PRO A 81 -9.02 -30.03 0.75
CA PRO A 81 -10.00 -29.74 1.80
C PRO A 81 -10.77 -28.45 1.48
N GLU A 82 -12.02 -28.43 1.93
CA GLU A 82 -12.91 -27.28 1.75
C GLU A 82 -12.23 -26.01 2.24
N ARG A 83 -12.27 -24.95 1.42
CA ARG A 83 -11.73 -23.65 1.81
C ARG A 83 -12.81 -22.95 2.62
N PRO A 84 -12.63 -22.79 3.93
CA PRO A 84 -13.64 -22.19 4.76
C PRO A 84 -13.93 -20.77 4.31
N THR A 85 -15.19 -20.37 4.41
CA THR A 85 -15.57 -18.98 4.19
C THR A 85 -14.84 -18.12 5.20
N GLN A 86 -14.08 -17.15 4.70
CA GLN A 86 -13.38 -16.21 5.55
C GLN A 86 -14.25 -14.99 5.75
N ARG A 87 -14.28 -14.47 6.97
CA ARG A 87 -15.00 -13.24 7.30
C ARG A 87 -14.13 -12.36 8.17
N SER A 88 -13.98 -11.09 7.80
CA SER A 88 -13.28 -10.08 8.56
C SER A 88 -14.21 -8.89 8.80
N VAL A 89 -14.40 -8.51 10.06
CA VAL A 89 -15.07 -7.25 10.41
C VAL A 89 -14.00 -6.22 10.72
N LEU A 90 -14.14 -5.03 10.14
CA LEU A 90 -13.15 -3.96 10.26
C LEU A 90 -13.83 -2.59 10.38
N ARG A 91 -13.09 -1.63 10.93
CA ARG A 91 -13.46 -0.22 10.91
C ARG A 91 -12.43 0.51 10.05
N VAL A 92 -12.91 1.37 9.15
CA VAL A 92 -12.04 2.24 8.35
C VAL A 92 -12.13 3.64 8.93
N THR A 93 -10.97 4.22 9.24
CA THR A 93 -10.82 5.57 9.81
C THR A 93 -9.77 6.32 9.01
N ASP A 94 -9.62 7.63 9.27
CA ASP A 94 -8.55 8.44 8.66
C ASP A 94 -7.14 7.94 9.05
N ALA A 95 -7.01 7.24 10.18
CA ALA A 95 -5.76 6.61 10.63
C ALA A 95 -5.48 5.26 9.92
N GLY A 96 -6.43 4.78 9.10
CA GLY A 96 -6.35 3.51 8.39
C GLY A 96 -7.39 2.48 8.83
N THR A 97 -7.11 1.22 8.50
CA THR A 97 -8.01 0.08 8.74
C THR A 97 -7.70 -0.59 10.08
N GLN A 98 -8.71 -0.66 10.95
CA GLN A 98 -8.65 -1.38 12.23
C GLN A 98 -9.44 -2.70 12.12
N PRO A 99 -8.79 -3.87 12.24
CA PRO A 99 -9.50 -5.15 12.32
C PRO A 99 -10.24 -5.26 13.66
N LEU A 100 -11.46 -5.79 13.63
CA LEU A 100 -12.30 -6.02 14.80
C LEU A 100 -12.46 -7.52 15.11
N SER A 101 -12.70 -8.34 14.09
CA SER A 101 -12.78 -9.80 14.22
C SER A 101 -12.43 -10.52 12.92
N TYR A 102 -12.04 -11.79 13.03
CA TYR A 102 -11.74 -12.68 11.91
C TYR A 102 -12.23 -14.10 12.20
N GLU A 103 -12.84 -14.74 11.19
CA GLU A 103 -13.31 -16.12 11.21
C GLU A 103 -12.85 -16.83 9.92
N ALA A 104 -12.36 -18.07 10.05
CA ALA A 104 -11.97 -18.98 8.97
C ALA A 104 -11.95 -20.41 9.49
#